data_AF-A0A1H4JWG0-F1
#
_entry.id   AF-A0A1H4JWG0-F1
#
_cell.length_a   1.000
_cell.length_b   1.000
_cell.length_c   1.000
_cell.angle_alpha   90.00
_cell.angle_beta   90.00
_cell.angle_gamma   90.00
#
_symmetry.space_group_name_H-M   'P 1'
#
loop_
_entity.id
_entity.type
_entity.pdbx_description
1 polymer ?
#
loop_
_entity_poly.entity_id
_entity_poly.type
_entity_poly.pdbx_seq_one_letter_code
_entity_poly.pdbx_strand_id
1 'polypeptide(L)'
;MIAKISKGSDFSGLARYLTKNERGNVLALDNLSSDTPDDAAGEMQVAAAVSRRTKSPVMHVVVSYAPGEKPTDDQMRADGREVLRELGLSENQAVVIATML
;
A
#
# COMPACT_ATOMS: atom_id res chain seq x y z
N MET A 1 15.59 -7.60 2.64
CA MET A 1 14.47 -7.04 1.85
C MET A 1 14.99 -6.11 0.76
N ILE A 2 14.34 -6.08 -0.40
CA ILE A 2 14.58 -5.08 -1.45
C ILE A 2 13.27 -4.34 -1.71
N ALA A 3 13.30 -3.01 -1.69
CA ALA A 3 12.15 -2.18 -2.00
C ALA A 3 12.23 -1.65 -3.45
N LYS A 4 11.11 -1.72 -4.17
CA LYS A 4 10.93 -1.11 -5.49
C LYS A 4 9.74 -0.16 -5.45
N ILE A 5 9.96 1.07 -5.94
CA ILE A 5 8.93 2.12 -5.98
C ILE A 5 8.50 2.36 -7.42
N SER A 6 7.20 2.43 -7.66
CA SER A 6 6.61 2.90 -8.91
C SER A 6 5.48 3.89 -8.63
N LYS A 7 5.09 4.64 -9.66
CA LYS A 7 3.99 5.61 -9.59
C LYS A 7 2.82 5.15 -10.45
N GLY A 8 1.60 5.47 -10.02
CA GLY A 8 0.37 5.15 -10.74
C GLY A 8 -0.66 6.28 -10.65
N SER A 9 -1.75 6.12 -11.39
CA SER A 9 -2.81 7.13 -11.51
C SER A 9 -4.12 6.79 -10.83
N ASP A 10 -4.29 5.54 -10.37
CA ASP A 10 -5.58 5.01 -9.93
C ASP A 10 -5.41 4.08 -8.73
N PHE A 11 -5.81 4.57 -7.54
CA PHE A 11 -5.79 3.77 -6.32
C PHE A 11 -6.77 2.61 -6.38
N SER A 12 -7.99 2.83 -6.87
CA SER A 12 -9.04 1.81 -6.93
C SER A 12 -8.67 0.68 -7.88
N GLY A 13 -8.10 1.02 -9.04
CA GLY A 13 -7.58 0.04 -9.99
C GLY A 13 -6.47 -0.83 -9.38
N LEU A 14 -5.54 -0.22 -8.63
CA LEU A 14 -4.46 -0.95 -7.98
C LEU A 14 -4.97 -1.83 -6.83
N ALA A 15 -5.79 -1.28 -5.93
CA ALA A 15 -6.36 -2.01 -4.80
C ALA A 15 -7.13 -3.25 -5.29
N ARG A 16 -8.03 -3.05 -6.27
CA ARG A 16 -8.78 -4.16 -6.88
C ARG A 16 -7.87 -5.19 -7.54
N TYR A 17 -6.81 -4.77 -8.23
CA TYR A 17 -5.88 -5.72 -8.86
C TYR A 17 -5.16 -6.61 -7.84
N LEU A 18 -4.75 -6.03 -6.71
CA LEU A 18 -3.99 -6.70 -5.65
C LEU A 18 -4.86 -7.60 -4.76
N THR A 19 -6.15 -7.29 -4.62
CA THR A 19 -7.07 -8.05 -3.75
C THR A 19 -7.97 -9.02 -4.52
N LYS A 20 -8.11 -8.87 -5.85
CA LYS A 20 -8.95 -9.75 -6.67
C LYS A 20 -8.51 -11.20 -6.58
N ASN A 21 -9.48 -12.11 -6.47
CA ASN A 21 -9.27 -13.57 -6.45
C ASN A 21 -8.26 -14.00 -5.37
N GLU A 22 -8.31 -13.39 -4.19
CA GLU A 22 -7.45 -13.76 -3.04
C GLU A 22 -5.94 -13.61 -3.32
N ARG A 23 -5.57 -12.76 -4.30
CA ARG A 23 -4.16 -12.49 -4.67
C ARG A 23 -3.34 -11.88 -3.55
N GLY A 24 -3.98 -11.20 -2.62
CA GLY A 24 -3.33 -10.56 -1.50
C GLY A 24 -4.24 -10.40 -0.31
N ASN A 25 -3.62 -10.44 0.87
CA ASN A 25 -4.26 -10.21 2.16
C ASN A 25 -3.98 -8.76 2.61
N VAL A 26 -5.02 -8.02 2.97
CA VAL A 26 -4.85 -6.67 3.52
C VAL A 26 -4.41 -6.79 4.96
N LEU A 27 -3.23 -6.27 5.27
CA LEU A 27 -2.62 -6.34 6.60
C LEU A 27 -2.88 -5.10 7.45
N ALA A 28 -3.01 -3.93 6.81
CA ALA A 28 -3.26 -2.67 7.49
C ALA A 28 -3.85 -1.61 6.55
N LEU A 29 -4.67 -0.72 7.14
CA LEU A 29 -5.14 0.53 6.58
C LEU A 29 -4.63 1.64 7.51
N ASP A 30 -3.48 2.23 7.18
CA ASP A 30 -2.79 3.20 8.03
C ASP A 30 -3.24 4.62 7.66
N ASN A 31 -3.55 5.43 8.69
CA ASN A 31 -4.03 6.82 8.57
C ASN A 31 -5.31 6.97 7.72
N LEU A 32 -6.13 5.93 7.67
CA LEU A 32 -7.39 5.86 6.93
C LEU A 32 -8.55 5.65 7.88
N SER A 33 -9.71 6.23 7.55
CA SER A 33 -10.96 6.03 8.29
C SER A 33 -11.77 4.82 7.81
N SER A 34 -11.34 4.23 6.70
CA SER A 34 -12.01 3.15 6.00
C SER A 34 -11.65 1.76 6.56
N ASP A 35 -12.57 0.81 6.46
CA ASP A 35 -12.39 -0.58 6.93
C ASP A 35 -12.09 -1.58 5.79
N THR A 36 -12.27 -1.17 4.53
CA THR A 36 -12.06 -2.02 3.35
C THR A 36 -11.03 -1.41 2.39
N PRO A 37 -10.31 -2.22 1.59
CA PRO A 37 -9.34 -1.70 0.62
C PRO A 37 -10.00 -0.87 -0.50
N ASP A 38 -11.25 -1.17 -0.86
CA ASP A 38 -11.98 -0.43 -1.89
C ASP A 38 -12.39 0.96 -1.37
N ASP A 39 -12.92 1.03 -0.14
CA ASP A 39 -13.26 2.31 0.50
C ASP A 39 -12.01 3.15 0.79
N ALA A 40 -10.94 2.52 1.28
CA ALA A 40 -9.64 3.16 1.50
C ALA A 40 -9.09 3.77 0.20
N ALA A 41 -9.14 3.05 -0.92
CA ALA A 41 -8.72 3.56 -2.21
C ALA A 41 -9.55 4.79 -2.64
N GLY A 42 -10.86 4.79 -2.36
CA GLY A 42 -11.73 5.94 -2.56
C GLY A 42 -11.33 7.14 -1.70
N GLU A 43 -11.09 6.92 -0.41
CA GLU A 43 -10.63 7.95 0.54
C GLU A 43 -9.32 8.60 0.08
N MET A 44 -8.33 7.78 -0.31
CA MET A 44 -7.04 8.24 -0.84
C MET A 44 -7.19 9.02 -2.15
N GLN A 45 -8.09 8.58 -3.02
CA GLN A 45 -8.37 9.27 -4.28
C GLN A 45 -8.97 10.67 -4.04
N VAL A 46 -9.90 10.80 -3.08
CA VAL A 46 -10.46 12.09 -2.67
C VAL A 46 -9.37 12.99 -2.10
N ALA A 47 -8.56 12.49 -1.16
CA ALA A 47 -7.46 13.26 -0.57
C ALA A 47 -6.48 13.77 -1.65
N ALA A 48 -6.13 12.93 -2.61
CA ALA A 48 -5.25 13.32 -3.71
C ALA A 48 -5.87 14.36 -4.66
N ALA A 49 -7.17 14.27 -4.93
CA ALA A 49 -7.89 15.17 -5.82
C ALA A 49 -7.97 16.62 -5.28
N VAL A 50 -7.92 16.81 -3.96
CA VAL A 50 -7.87 18.14 -3.33
C VAL A 50 -6.58 18.89 -3.70
N SER A 51 -5.49 18.18 -3.99
CA SER A 51 -4.21 18.79 -4.34
C SER A 51 -4.08 19.01 -5.86
N ARG A 52 -4.14 20.28 -6.28
CA ARG A 52 -3.88 20.69 -7.68
C ARG A 52 -2.47 20.35 -8.20
N ARG A 53 -1.54 19.97 -7.31
CA ARG A 53 -0.15 19.62 -7.66
C ARG A 53 0.04 18.14 -7.98
N THR A 54 -0.92 17.30 -7.59
CA THR A 54 -0.80 15.85 -7.72
C THR A 54 -1.13 15.41 -9.14
N LYS A 55 -0.16 14.78 -9.82
CA LYS A 55 -0.31 14.25 -11.20
C LYS A 55 -0.40 12.73 -11.26
N SER A 56 0.26 12.05 -10.32
CA SER A 56 0.27 10.60 -10.18
C SER A 56 0.06 10.30 -8.69
N PRO A 57 -1.20 10.14 -8.26
CA PRO A 57 -1.53 10.03 -6.84
C PRO A 57 -0.99 8.77 -6.17
N VAL A 58 -0.80 7.68 -6.93
CA VAL A 58 -0.39 6.39 -6.36
C VAL A 58 1.14 6.31 -6.27
N MET A 59 1.63 6.04 -5.07
CA MET A 59 2.98 5.50 -4.86
C MET A 59 2.84 4.02 -4.50
N HIS A 60 3.27 3.14 -5.41
CA HIS A 60 3.25 1.71 -5.19
C HIS A 60 4.64 1.24 -4.77
N VAL A 61 4.75 0.79 -3.53
CA VAL A 61 6.01 0.30 -2.94
C VAL A 61 5.90 -1.21 -2.77
N VAL A 62 6.75 -1.95 -3.47
CA VAL A 62 6.85 -3.41 -3.37
C VAL A 62 8.07 -3.74 -2.54
N VAL A 63 7.86 -4.46 -1.44
CA VAL A 63 8.94 -4.98 -0.57
C VAL A 63 9.05 -6.48 -0.82
N SER A 64 10.22 -6.92 -1.31
CA SER A 64 10.49 -8.32 -1.60
C SER A 64 11.47 -8.90 -0.57
N TYR A 65 11.12 -10.06 -0.04
CA TYR A 65 11.98 -10.85 0.83
C TYR A 65 12.93 -11.72 0.03
N ALA A 66 14.04 -12.14 0.63
CA ALA A 66 14.98 -13.03 -0.02
C ALA A 66 14.36 -14.43 -0.22
N PRO A 67 14.80 -15.21 -1.23
CA PRO A 67 14.32 -16.58 -1.40
C PRO A 67 14.47 -17.41 -0.13
N GLY A 68 13.37 -18.02 0.32
CA GLY A 68 13.33 -18.85 1.54
C GLY A 68 12.96 -18.11 2.82
N GLU A 69 12.96 -16.77 2.83
CA GLU A 69 12.38 -15.99 3.92
C GLU A 69 10.85 -16.11 3.88
N LYS A 70 10.26 -16.41 5.04
CA LYS A 70 8.80 -16.56 5.22
C LYS A 70 8.37 -15.71 6.41
N PRO A 71 8.32 -14.38 6.25
CA PRO A 71 7.85 -13.50 7.30
C PRO A 71 6.38 -13.80 7.62
N THR A 72 6.01 -13.60 8.88
CA THR A 72 4.61 -13.61 9.32
C THR A 72 3.90 -12.33 8.86
N ASP A 73 2.57 -12.35 8.85
CA ASP A 73 1.75 -11.17 8.54
C ASP A 73 2.08 -9.97 9.45
N ASP A 74 2.33 -10.20 10.73
CA ASP A 74 2.74 -9.15 11.67
C ASP A 74 4.11 -8.56 11.33
N GLN A 75 5.06 -9.39 10.90
CA GLN A 75 6.38 -8.93 10.42
C GLN A 75 6.23 -8.13 9.13
N MET A 76 5.47 -8.63 8.16
CA MET A 76 5.21 -7.92 6.90
C MET A 76 4.55 -6.55 7.12
N ARG A 77 3.62 -6.46 8.08
CA ARG A 77 3.02 -5.19 8.48
C ARG A 77 4.03 -4.24 9.12
N ALA A 78 4.87 -4.75 10.02
CA ALA A 78 5.91 -3.94 10.67
C ALA A 78 6.94 -3.43 9.65
N ASP A 79 7.41 -4.28 8.76
CA ASP A 79 8.37 -3.95 7.70
C ASP A 79 7.77 -2.94 6.70
N GLY A 80 6.49 -3.07 6.35
CA GLY A 80 5.77 -2.09 5.54
C GLY A 80 5.75 -0.69 6.18
N ARG A 81 5.48 -0.60 7.48
CA ARG A 81 5.51 0.66 8.23
C ARG A 81 6.92 1.23 8.37
N GLU A 82 7.92 0.36 8.54
CA GLU A 82 9.32 0.79 8.58
C GLU A 82 9.74 1.41 7.25
N VAL A 83 9.35 0.81 6.13
CA VAL A 83 9.59 1.39 4.79
C VAL A 83 8.90 2.75 4.63
N LEU A 84 7.66 2.90 5.09
CA LEU A 84 6.99 4.21 5.08
C LEU A 84 7.76 5.23 5.93
N ARG A 85 8.24 4.83 7.11
CA ARG A 85 9.03 5.69 8.00
C ARG A 85 10.34 6.14 7.34
N GLU A 86 11.08 5.23 6.72
CA GLU A 86 12.33 5.54 6.02
C GLU A 86 12.12 6.47 4.81
N LEU A 87 10.96 6.39 4.16
CA LEU A 87 10.57 7.30 3.09
C LEU A 87 10.01 8.65 3.57
N GLY A 88 9.87 8.84 4.89
CA GLY A 88 9.26 10.04 5.47
C GLY A 88 7.74 10.12 5.28
N LEU A 89 7.08 8.96 5.18
CA LEU A 89 5.66 8.80 4.88
C LEU A 89 4.83 8.21 6.04
N SER A 90 5.34 8.21 7.27
CA SER A 90 4.65 7.60 8.43
C SER A 90 3.23 8.13 8.66
N GLU A 91 3.01 9.42 8.36
CA GLU A 91 1.72 10.11 8.56
C GLU A 91 0.86 10.13 7.29
N ASN A 92 1.29 9.46 6.22
CA ASN A 92 0.54 9.37 4.98
C ASN A 92 -0.45 8.21 5.02
N GLN A 93 -1.57 8.36 4.30
CA GLN A 93 -2.49 7.26 4.04
C GLN A 93 -1.78 6.12 3.32
N ALA A 94 -1.96 4.89 3.79
CA ALA A 94 -1.36 3.71 3.17
C ALA A 94 -2.22 2.46 3.36
N VAL A 95 -2.20 1.60 2.35
CA VAL A 95 -2.77 0.25 2.41
C VAL A 95 -1.61 -0.73 2.31
N VAL A 96 -1.44 -1.57 3.34
CA VAL A 96 -0.41 -2.62 3.36
C VAL A 96 -1.04 -3.95 2.97
N ILE A 97 -0.51 -4.57 1.91
CA ILE A 97 -1.04 -5.81 1.34
C ILE A 97 0.09 -6.84 1.26
N ALA A 98 -0.12 -8.02 1.84
CA ALA A 98 0.73 -9.18 1.60
C ALA A 98 0.27 -9.88 0.34
N THR A 99 1.15 -10.05 -0.63
CA THR A 99 0.89 -10.82 -1.86
C THR A 99 1.80 -12.04 -1.91
N MET A 100 1.27 -13.17 -2.38
CA MET A 100 2.11 -14.30 -2.78
C MET A 100 2.41 -14.13 -4.27
N LEU A 101 3.57 -13.58 -4.59
CA LEU A 101 4.11 -13.54 -5.97
C LEU A 101 5.19 -14.61 -6.14
#